data_AF-A0A3M6VQQ4-F1
#
_entry.id   AF-A0A3M6VQQ4-F1
#
_cell.length_a   1.000
_cell.length_b   1.000
_cell.length_c   1.000
_cell.angle_alpha   90.00
_cell.angle_beta   90.00
_cell.angle_gamma   90.00
#
_symmetry.space_group_name_H-M   'P 1'
#
loop_
_entity.id
_entity.type
_entity.pdbx_description
1 polymer ?
#
loop_
_entity_poly.entity_id
_entity_poly.type
_entity_poly.pdbx_seq_one_letter_code
_entity_poly.pdbx_strand_id
1 'polypeptide(L)'
;MDAMKLNELSIACFYEWVFERPFQAQEFAVICQATWEWRKELALKGVADKRIKKRTVEWCLNEIRCTPRLYDLFGEKWTEPEYYSLILQPFIISPAINLTDIAVVIQQWVKTTPVTASITPEMIRQCICSAHPFLVVERYFPNGNAEIGIAPNTHVLIPFDEMAGDAYVAGVDLSFGAGTRVCVGRHMAMKAMIGLFTDSLTRSDKFQPRLNHKYSGRHNDGKESVAETLYQLQLGARTIGAAVVDRLLKACVSLWKMKK
;
A
#
# COMPACT_ATOMS: atom_id res chain seq x y z
N MET A 1 -19.60 7.70 6.91
CA MET A 1 -18.49 6.76 6.71
C MET A 1 -17.29 7.57 6.24
N ASP A 2 -16.34 7.76 7.13
CA ASP A 2 -15.09 8.49 6.90
C ASP A 2 -13.94 7.50 6.65
N ALA A 3 -12.70 8.00 6.54
CA ALA A 3 -11.53 7.15 6.34
C ALA A 3 -11.34 6.10 7.44
N MET A 4 -11.58 6.48 8.70
CA MET A 4 -11.47 5.57 9.84
C MET A 4 -12.45 4.42 9.74
N LYS A 5 -13.72 4.73 9.43
CA LYS A 5 -14.77 3.72 9.34
C LYS A 5 -14.62 2.83 8.11
N LEU A 6 -14.14 3.37 7.00
CA LEU A 6 -13.77 2.59 5.81
C LEU A 6 -12.66 1.58 6.11
N ASN A 7 -11.63 2.02 6.83
CA ASN A 7 -10.54 1.18 7.25
C ASN A 7 -11.00 0.07 8.21
N GLU A 8 -11.80 0.40 9.22
CA GLU A 8 -12.42 -0.57 10.13
C GLU A 8 -13.24 -1.61 9.36
N LEU A 9 -14.08 -1.18 8.42
CA LEU A 9 -14.90 -2.07 7.60
C LEU A 9 -14.05 -2.97 6.71
N SER A 10 -13.02 -2.42 6.07
CA SER A 10 -12.07 -3.17 5.24
C SER A 10 -11.40 -4.28 6.07
N ILE A 11 -10.82 -3.91 7.22
CA ILE A 11 -10.16 -4.86 8.12
C ILE A 11 -11.15 -5.91 8.62
N ALA A 12 -12.36 -5.52 9.03
CA ALA A 12 -13.38 -6.46 9.48
C ALA A 12 -13.71 -7.51 8.41
N CYS A 13 -13.99 -7.07 7.18
CA CYS A 13 -14.31 -7.98 6.07
C CYS A 13 -13.19 -8.98 5.79
N PHE A 14 -11.94 -8.52 5.70
CA PHE A 14 -10.81 -9.41 5.44
C PHE A 14 -10.45 -10.28 6.65
N TYR A 15 -10.61 -9.76 7.87
CA TYR A 15 -10.39 -10.50 9.10
C TYR A 15 -11.35 -11.70 9.18
N GLU A 16 -12.65 -11.47 9.02
CA GLU A 16 -13.64 -12.54 9.13
C GLU A 16 -13.43 -13.60 8.04
N TRP A 17 -12.99 -13.19 6.86
CA TRP A 17 -12.66 -14.10 5.77
C TRP A 17 -11.39 -14.92 6.01
N VAL A 18 -10.33 -14.31 6.56
CA VAL A 18 -9.03 -14.99 6.79
C VAL A 18 -9.09 -15.88 8.03
N PHE A 19 -9.64 -15.37 9.13
CA PHE A 19 -9.59 -16.02 10.44
C PHE A 19 -10.85 -16.82 10.77
N GLU A 20 -11.91 -16.70 9.96
CA GLU A 20 -13.18 -17.42 10.08
C GLU A 20 -13.84 -17.21 11.46
N ARG A 21 -13.64 -16.01 12.02
CA ARG A 21 -14.14 -15.59 13.34
C ARG A 21 -14.73 -14.19 13.26
N PRO A 22 -15.74 -13.86 14.07
CA PRO A 22 -16.39 -12.55 14.04
C PRO A 22 -15.42 -11.44 14.46
N PHE A 23 -15.49 -10.29 13.79
CA PHE A 23 -14.65 -9.15 14.10
C PHE A 23 -15.13 -8.41 15.36
N GLN A 24 -14.30 -8.37 16.40
CA GLN A 24 -14.61 -7.69 17.65
C GLN A 24 -14.16 -6.22 17.60
N ALA A 25 -15.03 -5.36 17.07
CA ALA A 25 -14.69 -3.96 16.77
C ALA A 25 -14.12 -3.16 17.96
N GLN A 26 -14.61 -3.39 19.18
CA GLN A 26 -14.09 -2.71 20.37
C GLN A 26 -12.67 -3.16 20.73
N GLU A 27 -12.38 -4.45 20.59
CA GLU A 27 -11.09 -5.03 20.92
C GLU A 27 -10.04 -4.68 19.87
N PHE A 28 -10.44 -4.62 18.60
CA PHE A 28 -9.54 -4.43 17.46
C PHE A 28 -9.48 -2.98 16.95
N ALA A 29 -10.12 -2.02 17.63
CA ALA A 29 -10.04 -0.60 17.29
C ALA A 29 -8.59 -0.09 17.20
N VAL A 30 -7.72 -0.59 18.07
CA VAL A 30 -6.27 -0.28 18.04
C VAL A 30 -5.61 -0.76 16.76
N ILE A 31 -6.00 -1.92 16.22
CA ILE A 31 -5.44 -2.47 14.98
C ILE A 31 -5.86 -1.62 13.79
N CYS A 32 -7.13 -1.21 13.74
CA CYS A 32 -7.62 -0.30 12.69
C CYS A 32 -6.84 1.02 12.70
N GLN A 33 -6.58 1.58 13.87
CA GLN A 33 -5.76 2.79 14.01
C GLN A 33 -4.29 2.55 13.68
N ALA A 34 -3.74 1.39 14.02
CA ALA A 34 -2.33 1.07 13.83
C ALA A 34 -1.88 1.19 12.36
N THR A 35 -2.77 0.94 11.40
CA THR A 35 -2.45 1.10 9.97
C THR A 35 -1.99 2.51 9.58
N TRP A 36 -2.34 3.57 10.33
CA TRP A 36 -1.79 4.91 10.11
C TRP A 36 -0.29 5.00 10.36
N GLU A 37 0.26 4.16 11.23
CA GLU A 37 1.69 4.11 11.50
C GLU A 37 2.47 3.63 10.27
N TRP A 38 1.95 2.64 9.55
CA TRP A 38 2.51 2.22 8.26
C TRP A 38 2.35 3.31 7.20
N ARG A 39 1.17 3.94 7.09
CA ARG A 39 0.95 5.04 6.11
C ARG A 39 1.91 6.21 6.34
N LYS A 40 2.15 6.59 7.60
CA LYS A 40 3.06 7.67 7.97
C LYS A 40 4.49 7.39 7.52
N GLU A 41 4.99 6.17 7.71
CA GLU A 41 6.32 5.79 7.21
C GLU A 41 6.37 5.69 5.69
N LEU A 42 5.38 5.05 5.06
CA LEU A 42 5.31 4.86 3.61
C LEU A 42 5.20 6.20 2.86
N ALA A 43 4.44 7.14 3.39
CA ALA A 43 4.31 8.49 2.84
C ALA A 43 5.48 9.42 3.22
N LEU A 44 6.51 8.91 3.91
CA LEU A 44 7.66 9.68 4.40
C LEU A 44 7.24 10.90 5.25
N LYS A 45 6.20 10.75 6.08
CA LYS A 45 5.63 11.80 6.93
C LYS A 45 6.01 11.67 8.41
N GLY A 46 6.88 10.72 8.74
CA GLY A 46 7.46 10.60 10.07
C GLY A 46 7.83 9.17 10.41
N VAL A 47 8.26 8.99 11.65
CA VAL A 47 8.63 7.68 12.20
C VAL A 47 7.39 7.02 12.81
N ALA A 48 7.16 5.75 12.50
CA ALA A 48 6.11 4.99 13.14
C ALA A 48 6.42 4.70 14.61
N ASP A 49 5.38 4.62 15.44
CA ASP A 49 5.47 4.07 16.77
C ASP A 49 5.71 2.56 16.68
N LYS A 50 6.95 2.17 17.01
CA LYS A 50 7.39 0.77 17.03
C LYS A 50 6.57 -0.09 17.99
N ARG A 51 6.06 0.47 19.09
CA ARG A 51 5.24 -0.26 20.08
C ARG A 51 3.89 -0.63 19.48
N ILE A 52 3.28 0.29 18.74
CA ILE A 52 2.03 0.03 18.02
C ILE A 52 2.24 -1.04 16.95
N LYS A 53 3.29 -0.90 16.12
CA LYS A 53 3.60 -1.92 15.09
C LYS A 53 3.85 -3.30 15.70
N LYS A 54 4.61 -3.37 16.79
CA LYS A 54 4.88 -4.62 17.52
C LYS A 54 3.60 -5.26 18.05
N ARG A 55 2.73 -4.48 18.70
CA ARG A 55 1.44 -4.97 19.22
C ARG A 55 0.54 -5.50 18.10
N THR A 56 0.54 -4.86 16.93
CA THR A 56 -0.21 -5.35 15.77
C THR A 56 0.34 -6.66 15.22
N VAL A 57 1.67 -6.85 15.22
CA VAL A 57 2.26 -8.15 14.86
C VAL A 57 1.89 -9.22 15.88
N GLU A 58 2.02 -8.92 17.18
CA GLU A 58 1.65 -9.86 18.25
C GLU A 58 0.18 -10.28 18.18
N TRP A 59 -0.72 -9.33 17.91
CA TRP A 59 -2.13 -9.60 17.62
C TRP A 59 -2.26 -10.56 16.43
N CYS A 60 -1.67 -10.25 15.28
CA CYS A 60 -1.75 -11.11 14.08
C CYS A 60 -1.27 -12.54 14.37
N LEU A 61 -0.16 -12.69 15.09
CA LEU A 61 0.37 -13.99 15.50
C LEU A 61 -0.59 -14.74 16.41
N ASN A 62 -1.23 -14.05 17.36
CA ASN A 62 -2.26 -14.64 18.20
C ASN A 62 -3.46 -15.13 17.38
N GLU A 63 -3.91 -14.32 16.43
CA GLU A 63 -5.04 -14.68 15.58
C GLU A 63 -4.72 -15.88 14.67
N ILE A 64 -3.50 -15.96 14.14
CA ILE A 64 -3.01 -17.11 13.37
C ILE A 64 -3.02 -18.37 14.25
N ARG A 65 -2.48 -18.32 15.48
CA ARG A 65 -2.47 -19.46 16.42
C ARG A 65 -3.87 -19.92 16.79
N CYS A 66 -4.82 -19.00 16.89
CA CYS A 66 -6.22 -19.30 17.16
C CYS A 66 -7.00 -19.83 15.94
N THR A 67 -6.37 -19.89 14.77
CA THR A 67 -6.99 -20.40 13.53
C THR A 67 -6.18 -21.61 13.03
N PRO A 68 -6.53 -22.85 13.43
CA PRO A 68 -5.76 -24.06 13.13
C PRO A 68 -5.40 -24.23 11.65
N ARG A 69 -6.35 -23.99 10.74
CA ARG A 69 -6.12 -24.05 9.28
C ARG A 69 -4.97 -23.17 8.79
N LEU A 70 -4.72 -22.03 9.45
CA LEU A 70 -3.59 -21.16 9.13
C LEU A 70 -2.33 -21.63 9.86
N TYR A 71 -2.43 -21.87 11.17
CA TYR A 71 -1.28 -22.28 11.98
C TYR A 71 -0.63 -23.55 11.42
N ASP A 72 -1.42 -24.55 11.03
CA ASP A 72 -0.93 -25.84 10.53
C ASP A 72 -0.13 -25.75 9.21
N LEU A 73 -0.24 -24.66 8.45
CA LEU A 73 0.51 -24.47 7.21
C LEU A 73 2.02 -24.33 7.44
N PHE A 74 2.41 -23.62 8.50
CA PHE A 74 3.80 -23.24 8.76
C PHE A 74 4.23 -23.41 10.23
N GLY A 75 3.31 -23.69 11.15
CA GLY A 75 3.56 -23.86 12.59
C GLY A 75 4.28 -22.64 13.18
N GLU A 76 5.34 -22.90 13.94
CA GLU A 76 6.11 -21.83 14.61
C GLU A 76 6.80 -20.84 13.66
N LYS A 77 6.99 -21.19 12.37
CA LYS A 77 7.57 -20.27 11.38
C LYS A 77 6.74 -19.02 11.18
N TRP A 78 5.45 -19.03 11.54
CA TRP A 78 4.62 -17.83 11.55
C TRP A 78 5.22 -16.67 12.34
N THR A 79 6.07 -16.94 13.34
CA THR A 79 6.78 -15.90 14.12
C THR A 79 7.84 -15.13 13.33
N GLU A 80 8.26 -15.64 12.17
CA GLU A 80 9.24 -15.00 11.29
C GLU A 80 8.57 -13.93 10.40
N PRO A 81 9.23 -12.79 10.13
CA PRO A 81 8.69 -11.70 9.34
C PRO A 81 8.18 -12.07 7.95
N GLU A 82 8.86 -12.99 7.28
CA GLU A 82 8.48 -13.44 5.94
C GLU A 82 7.13 -14.18 5.95
N TYR A 83 6.76 -14.80 7.08
CA TYR A 83 5.55 -15.61 7.19
C TYR A 83 4.37 -14.77 7.69
N TYR A 84 4.46 -14.09 8.83
CA TYR A 84 3.30 -13.29 9.29
C TYR A 84 2.93 -12.16 8.30
N SER A 85 3.88 -11.69 7.48
CA SER A 85 3.60 -10.70 6.44
C SER A 85 2.69 -11.23 5.32
N LEU A 86 2.64 -12.56 5.10
CA LEU A 86 1.69 -13.21 4.18
C LEU A 86 0.24 -13.00 4.58
N ILE A 87 -0.03 -12.71 5.85
CA ILE A 87 -1.36 -12.37 6.35
C ILE A 87 -1.48 -10.87 6.54
N LEU A 88 -0.54 -10.28 7.28
CA LEU A 88 -0.64 -8.90 7.74
C LEU A 88 -0.65 -7.89 6.59
N GLN A 89 0.22 -8.08 5.59
CA GLN A 89 0.34 -7.14 4.47
C GLN A 89 -0.87 -7.21 3.52
N PRO A 90 -1.26 -8.36 2.96
CA PRO A 90 -2.29 -8.40 1.93
C PRO A 90 -3.73 -8.29 2.44
N PHE A 91 -4.00 -8.60 3.72
CA PHE A 91 -5.38 -8.64 4.24
C PHE A 91 -5.69 -7.54 5.24
N ILE A 92 -4.68 -7.00 5.92
CA ILE A 92 -4.89 -5.97 6.96
C ILE A 92 -4.32 -4.64 6.49
N ILE A 93 -3.01 -4.55 6.24
CA ILE A 93 -2.35 -3.28 5.96
C ILE A 93 -2.73 -2.75 4.58
N SER A 94 -2.48 -3.51 3.50
CA SER A 94 -2.67 -3.01 2.14
C SER A 94 -4.13 -2.67 1.82
N PRO A 95 -5.14 -3.50 2.16
CA PRO A 95 -6.53 -3.15 1.92
C PRO A 95 -7.00 -1.95 2.73
N ALA A 96 -6.56 -1.83 3.99
CA ALA A 96 -6.85 -0.66 4.81
C ALA A 96 -6.36 0.63 4.13
N ILE A 97 -5.13 0.63 3.62
CA ILE A 97 -4.53 1.79 2.96
C ILE A 97 -5.22 2.05 1.63
N ASN A 98 -5.15 1.08 0.72
CA ASN A 98 -5.47 1.27 -0.69
C ASN A 98 -6.97 1.51 -0.91
N LEU A 99 -7.86 0.79 -0.21
CA LEU A 99 -9.30 1.00 -0.37
C LEU A 99 -9.74 2.39 0.11
N THR A 100 -9.08 2.92 1.14
CA THR A 100 -9.38 4.26 1.65
C THR A 100 -8.89 5.33 0.68
N ASP A 101 -7.67 5.15 0.12
CA ASP A 101 -7.14 6.04 -0.91
C ASP A 101 -8.05 6.05 -2.16
N ILE A 102 -8.46 4.88 -2.64
CA ILE A 102 -9.38 4.73 -3.80
C ILE A 102 -10.74 5.35 -3.49
N ALA A 103 -11.27 5.21 -2.28
CA ALA A 103 -12.54 5.80 -1.89
C ALA A 103 -12.54 7.33 -2.02
N VAL A 104 -11.40 7.99 -1.75
CA VAL A 104 -11.25 9.45 -1.95
C VAL A 104 -11.36 9.84 -3.41
N VAL A 105 -10.79 9.03 -4.31
CA VAL A 105 -10.84 9.25 -5.75
C VAL A 105 -12.25 9.03 -6.29
N ILE A 106 -12.91 7.96 -5.86
CA ILE A 106 -14.31 7.68 -6.21
C ILE A 106 -15.23 8.81 -5.72
N GLN A 107 -15.03 9.31 -4.50
CA GLN A 107 -15.81 10.45 -4.00
C GLN A 107 -15.64 11.69 -4.89
N GLN A 108 -14.42 11.93 -5.38
CA GLN A 108 -14.16 13.04 -6.31
C GLN A 108 -14.89 12.80 -7.63
N TRP A 109 -14.79 11.60 -8.20
CA TRP A 109 -15.46 11.25 -9.46
C TRP A 109 -16.97 11.44 -9.36
N VAL A 110 -17.60 10.94 -8.28
CA VAL A 110 -19.05 11.06 -8.03
C VAL A 110 -19.52 12.51 -7.99
N LYS A 111 -18.72 13.40 -7.38
CA LYS A 111 -19.05 14.83 -7.28
C LYS A 111 -18.98 15.56 -8.61
N THR A 112 -18.18 15.05 -9.55
CA THR A 112 -17.94 15.69 -10.85
C THR A 112 -18.76 15.07 -11.99
N THR A 113 -19.50 14.01 -11.72
CA THR A 113 -20.24 13.23 -12.73
C THR A 113 -21.75 13.34 -12.49
N PRO A 114 -22.60 13.34 -13.55
CA PRO A 114 -24.05 13.34 -13.39
C PRO A 114 -24.57 12.26 -12.44
N VAL A 115 -25.68 12.54 -11.75
CA VAL A 115 -26.33 11.59 -10.82
C VAL A 115 -26.78 10.30 -11.52
N THR A 116 -27.06 10.38 -12.82
CA THR A 116 -27.44 9.24 -13.66
C THR A 116 -26.30 8.28 -13.99
N ALA A 117 -25.04 8.66 -13.77
CA ALA A 117 -23.90 7.78 -14.01
C ALA A 117 -23.71 6.82 -12.83
N SER A 118 -23.78 5.52 -13.06
CA SER A 118 -23.58 4.54 -12.00
C SER A 118 -22.10 4.24 -11.74
N ILE A 119 -21.79 3.88 -10.49
CA ILE A 119 -20.53 3.23 -10.14
C ILE A 119 -20.48 1.85 -10.80
N THR A 120 -19.55 1.68 -11.74
CA THR A 120 -19.31 0.40 -12.43
C THR A 120 -17.93 -0.16 -12.07
N PRO A 121 -17.67 -1.46 -12.27
CA PRO A 121 -16.33 -2.03 -12.12
C PRO A 121 -15.28 -1.31 -12.97
N GLU A 122 -15.67 -0.85 -14.15
CA GLU A 122 -14.79 -0.12 -15.07
C GLU A 122 -14.44 1.25 -14.52
N MET A 123 -15.42 1.99 -13.99
CA MET A 123 -15.16 3.27 -13.31
C MET A 123 -14.22 3.09 -12.11
N ILE A 124 -14.39 2.01 -11.32
CA ILE A 124 -13.50 1.72 -10.20
C ILE A 124 -12.05 1.53 -10.70
N ARG A 125 -11.84 0.76 -11.78
CA ARG A 125 -10.51 0.61 -12.40
C ARG A 125 -9.95 1.93 -12.89
N GLN A 126 -10.76 2.75 -13.56
CA GLN A 126 -10.36 4.07 -13.99
C GLN A 126 -9.91 4.94 -12.80
N CYS A 127 -10.63 4.90 -11.68
CA CYS A 127 -10.24 5.60 -10.46
C CYS A 127 -8.89 5.09 -9.91
N ILE A 128 -8.68 3.77 -9.89
CA ILE A 128 -7.40 3.17 -9.49
C ILE A 128 -6.28 3.69 -10.40
N CYS A 129 -6.44 3.61 -11.72
CA CYS A 129 -5.44 4.07 -12.68
C CYS A 129 -5.17 5.57 -12.60
N SER A 130 -6.17 6.40 -12.27
CA SER A 130 -6.02 7.86 -12.16
C SER A 130 -5.23 8.32 -10.93
N ALA A 131 -5.14 7.46 -9.90
CA ALA A 131 -4.43 7.75 -8.67
C ALA A 131 -3.99 6.41 -8.05
N HIS A 132 -3.01 5.79 -8.71
CA HIS A 132 -2.62 4.42 -8.39
C HIS A 132 -2.06 4.31 -6.97
N PRO A 133 -2.53 3.34 -6.15
CA PRO A 133 -2.07 3.18 -4.76
C PRO A 133 -0.58 2.83 -4.62
N PHE A 134 0.00 2.26 -5.69
CA PHE A 134 1.42 1.96 -5.77
C PHE A 134 2.08 2.91 -6.76
N LEU A 135 2.86 3.88 -6.26
CA LEU A 135 3.44 4.95 -7.07
C LEU A 135 4.56 4.43 -7.97
N VAL A 136 5.50 3.69 -7.39
CA VAL A 136 6.68 3.20 -8.11
C VAL A 136 6.75 1.69 -7.98
N VAL A 137 7.02 1.02 -9.10
CA VAL A 137 7.37 -0.40 -9.14
C VAL A 137 8.83 -0.51 -9.52
N GLU A 138 9.56 -1.36 -8.81
CA GLU A 138 11.01 -1.46 -8.98
C GLU A 138 11.43 -2.79 -9.61
N ARG A 139 12.45 -2.77 -10.47
CA ARG A 139 13.06 -3.97 -11.05
C ARG A 139 14.58 -3.83 -11.08
N TYR A 140 15.25 -4.85 -10.56
CA TYR A 140 16.70 -4.97 -10.64
C TYR A 140 17.08 -5.94 -11.76
N PHE A 141 17.96 -5.48 -12.65
CA PHE A 141 18.49 -6.24 -13.77
C PHE A 141 19.98 -6.53 -13.56
N PRO A 142 20.35 -7.63 -12.88
CA PRO A 142 21.76 -7.96 -12.63
C PRO A 142 22.54 -8.14 -13.94
N ASN A 143 21.93 -8.78 -14.94
CA ASN A 143 22.53 -9.04 -16.25
C ASN A 143 22.11 -8.03 -17.33
N GLY A 144 21.29 -7.02 -16.98
CA GLY A 144 20.73 -6.08 -17.95
C GLY A 144 19.61 -6.71 -18.79
N ASN A 145 19.17 -5.97 -19.80
CA ASN A 145 18.29 -6.44 -20.88
C ASN A 145 18.59 -5.63 -22.15
N ALA A 146 19.29 -6.24 -23.11
CA ALA A 146 19.71 -5.58 -24.34
C ALA A 146 18.54 -5.20 -25.26
N GLU A 147 17.44 -5.96 -25.27
CA GLU A 147 16.27 -5.72 -26.15
C GLU A 147 15.58 -4.39 -25.85
N ILE A 148 15.60 -3.98 -24.57
CA ILE A 148 15.02 -2.72 -24.09
C ILE A 148 16.08 -1.75 -23.58
N GLY A 149 17.35 -1.96 -23.93
CA GLY A 149 18.44 -1.01 -23.68
C GLY A 149 18.85 -0.85 -22.21
N ILE A 150 18.61 -1.84 -21.35
CA ILE A 150 18.97 -1.80 -19.93
C ILE A 150 20.36 -2.42 -19.73
N ALA A 151 21.29 -1.67 -19.14
CA ALA A 151 22.63 -2.18 -18.83
C ALA A 151 22.62 -3.18 -17.65
N PRO A 152 23.63 -4.07 -17.55
CA PRO A 152 23.85 -4.89 -16.36
C PRO A 152 23.93 -4.08 -15.07
N ASN A 153 23.50 -4.69 -13.97
CA ASN A 153 23.42 -4.10 -12.63
C ASN A 153 22.58 -2.82 -12.53
N THR A 154 21.55 -2.67 -13.36
CA THR A 154 20.67 -1.50 -13.34
C THR A 154 19.45 -1.73 -12.47
N HIS A 155 19.12 -0.75 -11.63
CA HIS A 155 17.84 -0.66 -10.93
C HIS A 155 16.92 0.28 -11.71
N VAL A 156 15.81 -0.25 -12.22
CA VAL A 156 14.78 0.51 -12.93
C VAL A 156 13.62 0.82 -11.98
N LEU A 157 13.28 2.10 -11.91
CA LEU A 157 12.10 2.60 -11.22
C LEU A 157 11.03 2.91 -12.28
N ILE A 158 9.85 2.33 -12.13
CA ILE A 158 8.73 2.48 -13.06
C ILE A 158 7.70 3.38 -12.37
N PRO A 159 7.46 4.61 -12.86
CA PRO A 159 6.48 5.55 -12.30
C PRO A 159 5.07 5.09 -12.68
N PHE A 160 4.56 4.16 -11.88
CA PHE A 160 3.36 3.41 -12.16
C PHE A 160 2.10 4.28 -12.01
N ASP A 161 2.09 5.22 -11.08
CA ASP A 161 1.00 6.20 -10.91
C ASP A 161 0.89 7.19 -12.06
N GLU A 162 2.01 7.61 -12.64
CA GLU A 162 2.02 8.51 -13.78
C GLU A 162 1.57 7.79 -15.06
N MET A 163 2.02 6.55 -15.26
CA MET A 163 1.74 5.83 -16.50
C MET A 163 0.38 5.11 -16.52
N ALA A 164 -0.19 4.75 -15.37
CA ALA A 164 -1.39 3.92 -15.31
C ALA A 164 -2.61 4.59 -15.95
N GLY A 165 -2.77 5.91 -15.76
CA GLY A 165 -3.86 6.67 -16.38
C GLY A 165 -3.77 6.68 -17.91
N ASP A 166 -2.60 7.02 -18.45
CA ASP A 166 -2.36 7.06 -19.90
C ASP A 166 -2.47 5.67 -20.53
N ALA A 167 -1.91 4.65 -19.87
CA ALA A 167 -2.03 3.26 -20.30
C ALA A 167 -3.49 2.82 -20.38
N TYR A 168 -4.31 3.20 -19.39
CA TYR A 168 -5.73 2.86 -19.36
C TYR A 168 -6.49 3.51 -20.52
N VAL A 169 -6.22 4.78 -20.85
CA VAL A 169 -6.78 5.46 -22.03
C VAL A 169 -6.36 4.75 -23.33
N ALA A 170 -5.15 4.21 -23.38
CA ALA A 170 -4.65 3.41 -24.51
C ALA A 170 -5.17 1.95 -24.54
N GLY A 171 -6.08 1.57 -23.62
CA GLY A 171 -6.68 0.24 -23.57
C GLY A 171 -5.86 -0.80 -22.80
N VAL A 172 -4.86 -0.39 -22.02
CA VAL A 172 -4.03 -1.25 -21.18
C VAL A 172 -4.40 -1.05 -19.71
N ASP A 173 -5.06 -2.04 -19.11
CA ASP A 173 -5.42 -2.00 -17.70
C ASP A 173 -4.23 -2.35 -16.79
N LEU A 174 -3.72 -1.32 -16.11
CA LEU A 174 -2.64 -1.44 -15.14
C LEU A 174 -3.11 -1.39 -13.69
N SER A 175 -4.42 -1.41 -13.41
CA SER A 175 -5.00 -1.29 -12.04
C SER A 175 -4.40 -2.25 -11.01
N PHE A 176 -3.85 -3.38 -11.47
CA PHE A 176 -3.29 -4.44 -10.62
C PHE A 176 -1.93 -4.95 -11.10
N GLY A 177 -1.19 -4.13 -11.87
CA GLY A 177 0.05 -4.57 -12.50
C GLY A 177 -0.18 -5.46 -13.73
N ALA A 178 0.91 -5.99 -14.28
CA ALA A 178 0.90 -6.79 -15.50
C ALA A 178 1.94 -7.92 -15.46
N GLY A 179 1.83 -8.83 -16.43
CA GLY A 179 2.76 -9.95 -16.63
C GLY A 179 2.73 -10.99 -15.50
N THR A 180 3.86 -11.65 -15.27
CA THR A 180 3.99 -12.74 -14.28
C THR A 180 3.87 -12.29 -12.83
N ARG A 181 3.95 -10.98 -12.57
CA ARG A 181 3.82 -10.38 -11.24
C ARG A 181 2.53 -9.56 -11.07
N VAL A 182 1.55 -9.77 -11.96
CA VAL A 182 0.21 -9.21 -11.78
C VAL A 182 -0.36 -9.63 -10.42
N CYS A 183 -1.05 -8.70 -9.75
CA CYS A 183 -1.55 -8.94 -8.39
C CYS A 183 -2.50 -10.13 -8.36
N VAL A 184 -2.10 -11.18 -7.62
CA VAL A 184 -2.91 -12.39 -7.44
C VAL A 184 -4.22 -12.09 -6.70
N GLY A 185 -4.21 -11.07 -5.82
CA GLY A 185 -5.36 -10.60 -5.07
C GLY A 185 -6.35 -9.73 -5.85
N ARG A 186 -6.12 -9.44 -7.14
CA ARG A 186 -6.94 -8.50 -7.94
C ARG A 186 -8.45 -8.81 -7.92
N HIS A 187 -8.82 -10.09 -7.98
CA HIS A 187 -10.21 -10.50 -8.03
C HIS A 187 -10.91 -10.26 -6.70
N MET A 188 -10.20 -10.48 -5.59
CA MET A 188 -10.70 -10.18 -4.25
C MET A 188 -10.82 -8.69 -4.01
N ALA A 189 -9.78 -7.92 -4.37
CA ALA A 189 -9.78 -6.47 -4.23
C ALA A 189 -10.96 -5.85 -5.01
N MET A 190 -11.16 -6.26 -6.27
CA MET A 190 -12.30 -5.79 -7.07
C MET A 190 -13.64 -6.18 -6.47
N LYS A 191 -13.81 -7.42 -5.97
CA LYS A 191 -15.06 -7.82 -5.31
C LYS A 191 -15.35 -6.98 -4.06
N ALA A 192 -14.33 -6.73 -3.23
CA ALA A 192 -14.46 -5.87 -2.06
C ALA A 192 -14.87 -4.44 -2.48
N MET A 193 -14.23 -3.87 -3.49
CA MET A 193 -14.56 -2.53 -3.99
C MET A 193 -15.95 -2.45 -4.62
N ILE A 194 -16.37 -3.44 -5.39
CA ILE A 194 -17.71 -3.46 -6.00
C ILE A 194 -18.79 -3.57 -4.92
N GLY A 195 -18.57 -4.42 -3.90
CA GLY A 195 -19.51 -4.55 -2.79
C GLY A 195 -19.56 -3.31 -1.90
N LEU A 196 -18.43 -2.63 -1.73
CA LEU A 196 -18.32 -1.43 -0.89
C LEU A 196 -18.84 -0.18 -1.60
N PHE A 197 -18.41 0.06 -2.84
CA PHE A 197 -18.66 1.32 -3.56
C PHE A 197 -19.97 1.28 -4.35
N THR A 198 -21.08 1.06 -3.67
CA THR A 198 -22.41 1.16 -4.31
C THR A 198 -22.78 2.61 -4.59
N ASP A 199 -23.68 2.83 -5.57
CA ASP A 199 -24.25 4.16 -5.84
C ASP A 199 -24.87 4.77 -4.57
N SER A 200 -25.62 3.98 -3.81
CA SER A 200 -26.29 4.42 -2.58
C SER A 200 -25.30 4.92 -1.52
N LEU A 201 -24.15 4.25 -1.39
CA LEU A 201 -23.15 4.61 -0.40
C LEU A 201 -22.34 5.81 -0.88
N THR A 202 -21.78 5.73 -2.07
CA THR A 202 -20.81 6.73 -2.58
C THR A 202 -21.45 8.08 -2.87
N ARG A 203 -22.75 8.13 -3.18
CA ARG A 203 -23.52 9.36 -3.41
C ARG A 203 -24.16 9.93 -2.14
N SER A 204 -24.06 9.23 -1.00
CA SER A 204 -24.57 9.73 0.27
C SER A 204 -23.71 10.88 0.79
N ASP A 205 -24.33 11.94 1.33
CA ASP A 205 -23.61 13.02 2.04
C ASP A 205 -22.83 12.53 3.26
N LYS A 206 -23.20 11.35 3.78
CA LYS A 206 -22.49 10.69 4.87
C LYS A 206 -21.21 10.00 4.40
N PHE A 207 -20.99 9.81 3.11
CA PHE A 207 -19.76 9.23 2.57
C PHE A 207 -18.69 10.30 2.42
N GLN A 208 -17.78 10.34 3.41
CA GLN A 208 -16.78 11.38 3.58
C GLN A 208 -15.38 10.78 3.73
N PRO A 209 -14.89 9.99 2.74
CA PRO A 209 -13.60 9.31 2.83
C PRO A 209 -12.40 10.24 3.03
N ARG A 210 -12.49 11.54 2.72
CA ARG A 210 -11.45 12.53 3.02
C ARG A 210 -11.38 12.91 4.50
N LEU A 211 -12.48 12.80 5.23
CA LEU A 211 -12.50 13.11 6.65
C LEU A 211 -11.62 12.08 7.38
N ASN A 212 -10.73 12.57 8.25
CA ASN A 212 -9.76 11.75 8.97
C ASN A 212 -8.78 10.95 8.09
N HIS A 213 -8.65 11.30 6.81
CA HIS A 213 -7.75 10.63 5.88
C HIS A 213 -6.33 11.20 5.94
N LYS A 214 -5.52 10.60 6.82
CA LYS A 214 -4.19 11.12 7.18
C LYS A 214 -3.10 10.54 6.27
N TYR A 215 -2.01 11.28 6.07
CA TYR A 215 -0.74 10.82 5.52
C TYR A 215 -0.72 10.27 4.06
N SER A 216 -1.55 9.28 3.71
CA SER A 216 -1.57 8.60 2.39
C SER A 216 -2.49 9.27 1.37
N GLY A 217 -2.43 8.79 0.12
CA GLY A 217 -3.28 9.21 -1.00
C GLY A 217 -2.91 10.58 -1.59
N ARG A 218 -2.97 10.71 -2.91
CA ARG A 218 -2.45 11.89 -3.67
C ARG A 218 -3.00 13.25 -3.24
N HIS A 219 -4.23 13.29 -2.72
CA HIS A 219 -4.82 14.51 -2.18
C HIS A 219 -4.08 15.11 -0.94
N ASN A 220 -3.14 14.36 -0.34
CA ASN A 220 -2.30 14.78 0.79
C ASN A 220 -0.87 15.17 0.36
N ASP A 221 -0.56 15.13 -0.94
CA ASP A 221 0.76 15.52 -1.47
C ASP A 221 0.88 17.04 -1.55
N GLY A 222 2.07 17.57 -1.26
CA GLY A 222 2.32 19.02 -1.27
C GLY A 222 1.65 19.77 -0.11
N LYS A 223 1.15 19.03 0.89
CA LYS A 223 0.46 19.55 2.09
C LYS A 223 1.22 19.21 3.37
N GLU A 224 2.53 19.05 3.26
CA GLU A 224 3.39 18.67 4.37
C GLU A 224 3.47 19.80 5.40
N SER A 225 3.41 19.42 6.66
CA SER A 225 3.76 20.28 7.79
C SER A 225 5.27 20.49 7.85
N VAL A 226 5.70 21.55 8.54
CA VAL A 226 7.13 21.86 8.76
C VAL A 226 7.88 20.66 9.37
N ALA A 227 7.24 19.93 10.29
CA ALA A 227 7.83 18.74 10.91
C ALA A 227 8.02 17.60 9.90
N GLU A 228 7.06 17.38 9.01
CA GLU A 228 7.14 16.40 7.93
C GLU A 228 8.23 16.77 6.92
N THR A 229 8.30 18.03 6.49
CA THR A 229 9.36 18.51 5.59
C THR A 229 10.74 18.34 6.21
N LEU A 230 10.91 18.69 7.49
CA LEU A 230 12.19 18.50 8.18
C LEU A 230 12.57 17.03 8.27
N TYR A 231 11.61 16.16 8.57
CA TYR A 231 11.82 14.71 8.58
C TYR A 231 12.28 14.18 7.21
N GLN A 232 11.63 14.61 6.12
CA GLN A 232 12.00 14.23 4.75
C GLN A 232 13.41 14.69 4.39
N LEU A 233 13.77 15.93 4.72
CA LEU A 233 15.13 16.47 4.51
C LEU A 233 16.19 15.67 5.27
N GLN A 234 15.93 15.36 6.54
CA GLN A 234 16.84 14.55 7.35
C GLN A 234 17.02 13.14 6.78
N LEU A 235 15.93 12.52 6.32
CA LEU A 235 15.99 11.20 5.69
C LEU A 235 16.77 11.24 4.38
N GLY A 236 16.48 12.23 3.52
CA GLY A 236 17.21 12.43 2.26
C GLY A 236 18.71 12.63 2.48
N ALA A 237 19.08 13.51 3.42
CA ALA A 237 20.48 13.75 3.77
C ALA A 237 21.18 12.48 4.29
N ARG A 238 20.51 11.70 5.15
CA ARG A 238 21.05 10.42 5.66
C ARG A 238 21.25 9.40 4.55
N THR A 239 20.29 9.25 3.64
CA THR A 239 20.37 8.30 2.52
C THR A 239 21.50 8.67 1.57
N ILE A 240 21.63 9.95 1.21
CA ILE A 240 22.72 10.44 0.36
C ILE A 240 24.07 10.24 1.07
N GLY A 241 24.17 10.61 2.34
CA GLY A 241 25.38 10.41 3.14
C GLY A 241 25.82 8.95 3.19
N ALA A 242 24.88 8.03 3.45
CA ALA A 242 25.15 6.59 3.46
C ALA A 242 25.62 6.08 2.09
N ALA A 243 24.99 6.51 1.00
CA ALA A 243 25.39 6.13 -0.35
C ALA A 243 26.80 6.65 -0.72
N VAL A 244 27.15 7.87 -0.30
CA VAL A 244 28.50 8.43 -0.49
C VAL A 244 29.53 7.62 0.29
N VAL A 245 29.26 7.32 1.56
CA VAL A 245 30.16 6.50 2.40
C VAL A 245 30.37 5.11 1.79
N ASP A 246 29.30 4.44 1.35
CA ASP A 246 29.39 3.13 0.70
C ASP A 246 30.24 3.19 -0.60
N ARG A 247 30.04 4.21 -1.43
CA ARG A 247 30.86 4.41 -2.64
C ARG A 247 32.34 4.64 -2.31
N LEU A 248 32.64 5.45 -1.30
CA LEU A 248 34.02 5.71 -0.88
C LEU A 248 34.68 4.43 -0.33
N LEU A 249 33.98 3.67 0.50
CA LEU A 249 34.48 2.39 1.02
C LEU A 249 34.77 1.40 -0.10
N LYS A 250 33.88 1.27 -1.10
CA LYS A 250 34.10 0.41 -2.27
C LYS A 250 35.30 0.86 -3.11
N ALA A 251 35.48 2.16 -3.29
CA ALA A 251 36.64 2.71 -4.00
C ALA A 251 37.97 2.40 -3.26
N CYS A 252 38.00 2.56 -1.94
CA CYS A 252 39.17 2.21 -1.12
C CYS A 252 39.51 0.72 -1.18
N VAL A 253 38.52 -0.16 -1.13
CA VAL A 253 38.72 -1.62 -1.25
C VAL A 253 39.23 -2.01 -2.64
N SER A 254 38.72 -1.38 -3.69
CA SER A 254 39.20 -1.59 -5.07
C SER A 254 40.67 -1.16 -5.22
N LEU A 255 41.04 0.00 -4.68
CA LEU A 255 42.42 0.50 -4.68
C LEU A 255 43.38 -0.41 -3.91
N TRP A 256 42.91 -1.03 -2.82
CA TRP A 256 43.72 -1.98 -2.04
C TRP A 256 43.92 -3.32 -2.76
N LYS A 257 42.91 -3.82 -3.48
CA LYS A 257 43.00 -5.04 -4.30
C LYS A 257 43.91 -4.88 -5.52
N MET A 258 44.04 -3.68 -6.09
CA MET A 258 44.98 -3.43 -7.20
C MET A 258 46.45 -3.29 -6.75
N LYS A 259 46.70 -3.14 -5.44
CA LYS A 259 48.05 -3.04 -4.87
C LYS A 259 48.61 -4.38 -4.37
N LYS A 260 47.87 -5.47 -4.50
CA LYS A 260 48.32 -6.85 -4.26
C LYS A 260 48.37 -7.59 -5.59
#